data_AF-A0A1R1L601-F1
#
_entry.id   AF-A0A1R1L601-F1
#
_cell.length_a   1.000
_cell.length_b   1.000
_cell.length_c   1.000
_cell.angle_alpha   90.00
_cell.angle_beta   90.00
_cell.angle_gamma   90.00
#
_symmetry.space_group_name_H-M   'P 1'
#
loop_
_entity.id
_entity.type
_entity.pdbx_description
1 polymer ?
#
loop_
_entity_poly.entity_id
_entity_poly.type
_entity_poly.pdbx_seq_one_letter_code
_entity_poly.pdbx_strand_id
1 'polypeptide(L)'
;GPTRRRSFTPGQKLKYLSEYEVACETGEGGAYLRRQGLYSSLISEWRKQRDAGLLEGKSPGEAVGRPSAAQAENARLRAQLRKAETELSMTRTALEIMGKAHALLEQISESADTETRREKRS
;
A
#
# COMPACT_ATOMS: atom_id res chain seq x y z
N GLY A 1 -5.43 8.86 41.75
CA GLY A 1 -5.03 7.48 41.39
C GLY A 1 -4.66 7.42 39.92
N PRO A 2 -3.85 6.45 39.46
CA PRO A 2 -3.47 6.34 38.06
C PRO A 2 -4.70 6.12 37.16
N THR A 3 -4.84 6.93 36.12
CA THR A 3 -5.91 6.79 35.12
C THR A 3 -5.82 5.41 34.45
N ARG A 4 -6.93 4.67 34.45
CA ARG A 4 -7.01 3.35 33.82
C ARG A 4 -6.63 3.48 32.33
N ARG A 5 -5.57 2.79 31.90
CA ARG A 5 -5.15 2.78 30.49
C ARG A 5 -6.30 2.21 29.64
N ARG A 6 -6.67 2.94 28.58
CA ARG A 6 -7.68 2.49 27.61
C ARG A 6 -7.24 1.18 26.97
N SER A 7 -8.10 0.16 27.02
CA SER A 7 -7.90 -1.11 26.33
C SER A 7 -8.74 -1.13 25.04
N PHE A 8 -8.24 -1.85 24.03
CA PHE A 8 -8.90 -1.99 22.74
C PHE A 8 -9.09 -3.47 22.41
N THR A 9 -10.30 -3.85 22.05
CA THR A 9 -10.58 -5.19 21.53
C THR A 9 -9.94 -5.37 20.15
N PRO A 10 -9.65 -6.61 19.71
CA PRO A 10 -9.15 -6.87 18.36
C PRO A 10 -10.02 -6.22 17.26
N GLY A 11 -11.34 -6.33 17.39
CA GLY A 11 -12.28 -5.68 16.45
C GLY A 11 -12.19 -4.15 16.45
N GLN A 12 -12.01 -3.51 17.61
CA GLN A 12 -11.79 -2.06 17.67
C GLN A 12 -10.49 -1.65 16.99
N LYS A 13 -9.40 -2.43 17.18
CA LYS A 13 -8.12 -2.16 16.51
C LYS A 13 -8.26 -2.23 15.00
N LEU A 14 -8.92 -3.27 14.48
CA LEU A 14 -9.17 -3.45 13.04
C LEU A 14 -10.01 -2.30 12.47
N LYS A 15 -11.10 -1.92 13.16
CA LYS A 15 -11.92 -0.76 12.77
C LYS A 15 -11.10 0.53 12.72
N TYR A 16 -10.29 0.77 13.74
CA TYR A 16 -9.47 1.99 13.77
C TYR A 16 -8.39 2.00 12.68
N LEU A 17 -7.83 0.84 12.34
CA LEU A 17 -6.88 0.71 11.22
C LEU A 17 -7.55 1.00 9.88
N SER A 18 -8.73 0.41 9.61
CA SER A 18 -9.42 0.61 8.32
C SER A 18 -9.83 2.07 8.13
N GLU A 19 -10.41 2.69 9.16
CA GLU A 19 -10.80 4.10 9.11
C GLU A 19 -9.57 5.04 9.00
N TYR A 20 -8.45 4.69 9.63
CA TYR A 20 -7.20 5.43 9.47
C TYR A 20 -6.64 5.32 8.05
N GLU A 21 -6.65 4.13 7.45
CA GLU A 21 -6.16 3.89 6.09
C GLU A 21 -7.00 4.66 5.07
N VAL A 22 -8.33 4.66 5.20
CA VAL A 22 -9.22 5.50 4.38
C VAL A 22 -8.93 6.99 4.58
N ALA A 23 -8.76 7.46 5.82
CA ALA A 23 -8.40 8.85 6.07
C ALA A 23 -7.03 9.23 5.48
N CYS A 24 -6.10 8.28 5.32
CA CYS A 24 -4.81 8.54 4.68
C CYS A 24 -4.94 8.80 3.17
N GLU A 25 -5.94 8.22 2.50
CA GLU A 25 -6.16 8.42 1.06
C GLU A 25 -6.49 9.88 0.71
N THR A 26 -7.14 10.61 1.64
CA THR A 26 -7.46 12.04 1.50
C THR A 26 -6.50 12.97 2.25
N GLY A 27 -5.42 12.43 2.83
CA GLY A 27 -4.47 13.21 3.64
C GLY A 27 -4.95 13.59 5.05
N GLU A 28 -6.11 13.08 5.48
CA GLU A 28 -6.73 13.38 6.77
C GLU A 28 -6.28 12.48 7.93
N GLY A 29 -5.37 11.53 7.70
CA GLY A 29 -4.94 10.55 8.71
C GLY A 29 -4.51 11.20 10.04
N GLY A 30 -3.75 12.29 10.00
CA GLY A 30 -3.33 13.01 11.22
C GLY A 30 -4.49 13.69 11.97
N ALA A 31 -5.53 14.15 11.26
CA ALA A 31 -6.73 14.69 11.88
C ALA A 31 -7.57 13.58 12.52
N TYR A 32 -7.68 12.45 11.83
CA TYR A 32 -8.36 11.26 12.36
C TYR A 32 -7.71 10.76 13.67
N LEU A 33 -6.38 10.66 13.75
CA LEU A 33 -5.69 10.23 14.97
C LEU A 33 -5.99 11.13 16.17
N ARG A 34 -6.00 12.45 15.95
CA ARG A 34 -6.34 13.43 16.99
C ARG A 34 -7.80 13.28 17.44
N ARG A 35 -8.75 13.10 16.51
CA ARG A 35 -10.17 12.88 16.84
C ARG A 35 -10.39 11.62 17.67
N GLN A 36 -9.64 10.55 17.40
CA GLN A 36 -9.77 9.27 18.11
C GLN A 36 -8.90 9.17 19.38
N GLY A 37 -8.05 10.16 19.63
CA GLY A 37 -7.07 10.15 20.72
C GLY A 37 -6.03 9.02 20.57
N LEU A 38 -5.61 8.73 19.34
CA LEU A 38 -4.69 7.64 19.01
C LEU A 38 -3.31 8.20 18.64
N TYR A 39 -2.26 7.46 19.00
CA TYR A 39 -0.90 7.74 18.58
C TYR A 39 -0.53 6.94 17.35
N SER A 40 0.32 7.51 16.48
CA SER A 40 0.84 6.82 15.29
C SER A 40 1.58 5.53 15.64
N SER A 41 2.28 5.48 16.78
CA SER A 41 2.92 4.27 17.30
C SER A 41 1.92 3.13 17.53
N LEU A 42 0.72 3.44 18.01
CA LEU A 42 -0.31 2.46 18.28
C LEU A 42 -0.86 1.87 16.97
N ILE A 43 -1.05 2.71 15.96
CA ILE A 43 -1.42 2.26 14.61
C ILE A 43 -0.34 1.36 14.00
N SER A 44 0.93 1.76 14.11
CA SER A 44 2.05 0.96 13.61
C SER A 44 2.11 -0.43 14.26
N GLU A 45 1.90 -0.51 15.57
CA GLU A 45 1.85 -1.79 16.28
C GLU A 45 0.63 -2.63 15.88
N TRP A 46 -0.55 -2.01 15.71
CA TRP A 46 -1.73 -2.75 15.28
C TRP A 46 -1.62 -3.26 13.84
N ARG A 47 -0.94 -2.54 12.93
CA ARG A 47 -0.63 -3.05 11.59
C ARG A 47 0.23 -4.29 11.65
N LYS A 48 1.27 -4.31 12.49
CA LYS A 48 2.09 -5.53 12.71
C LYS A 48 1.25 -6.68 13.25
N GLN A 49 0.34 -6.40 14.19
CA GLN A 49 -0.58 -7.41 14.73
C GLN A 49 -1.52 -7.96 13.64
N ARG A 50 -2.10 -7.10 12.80
CA ARG A 50 -2.94 -7.51 11.66
C ARG A 50 -2.14 -8.36 10.66
N ASP A 51 -0.97 -7.88 10.25
CA ASP A 51 -0.15 -8.55 9.25
C ASP A 51 0.32 -9.93 9.72
N ALA A 52 0.55 -10.10 11.03
CA ALA A 52 0.82 -11.37 11.70
C ALA A 52 -0.42 -12.23 11.98
N GLY A 53 -1.62 -11.81 11.57
CA GLY A 53 -2.88 -12.55 11.80
C GLY A 53 -3.28 -12.64 13.27
N LEU A 54 -2.78 -11.72 14.12
CA LEU A 54 -3.03 -11.73 15.56
C LEU A 54 -4.37 -11.10 15.96
N LEU A 55 -5.03 -10.39 15.04
CA LEU A 55 -6.30 -9.70 15.31
C LEU A 55 -7.52 -10.45 14.76
N GLU A 56 -7.31 -11.45 13.92
CA GLU A 56 -8.37 -12.25 13.30
C GLU A 56 -8.84 -13.36 14.26
N GLY A 57 -10.14 -13.68 14.23
CA GLY A 57 -10.72 -14.80 14.98
C GLY A 57 -10.75 -14.66 16.51
N LYS A 58 -10.26 -13.56 17.08
CA LYS A 58 -10.20 -13.36 18.53
C LYS A 58 -11.50 -12.80 19.11
N SER A 59 -11.92 -13.36 20.23
CA SER A 59 -13.09 -12.87 20.98
C SER A 59 -12.78 -11.57 21.72
N PRO A 60 -13.78 -10.70 21.97
CA PRO A 60 -13.60 -9.53 22.83
C PRO A 60 -13.06 -9.92 24.21
N GLY A 61 -11.91 -9.36 24.59
CA GLY A 61 -11.26 -9.64 25.88
C GLY A 61 -10.09 -10.64 25.81
N GLU A 62 -9.89 -11.31 24.67
CA GLU A 62 -8.74 -12.19 24.47
C GLU A 62 -7.46 -11.37 24.28
N ALA A 63 -6.43 -11.69 25.07
CA ALA A 63 -5.14 -11.01 24.95
C ALA A 63 -4.51 -11.27 23.57
N VAL A 64 -4.00 -10.20 22.96
CA VAL A 64 -3.15 -10.32 21.78
C VAL A 64 -1.73 -10.64 22.26
N GLY A 65 -1.35 -11.92 22.14
CA GLY A 65 -0.02 -12.42 22.50
C GLY A 65 1.04 -12.15 21.42
N ARG A 66 2.23 -12.72 21.62
CA ARG A 66 3.31 -12.71 20.63
C ARG A 66 2.93 -13.59 19.41
N PRO A 67 3.32 -13.21 18.18
CA PRO A 67 3.14 -14.08 17.01
C PRO A 67 3.79 -15.45 17.22
N SER A 68 3.11 -16.50 16.77
CA SER A 68 3.73 -17.81 16.56
C SER A 68 4.79 -17.74 15.45
N ALA A 69 5.68 -18.73 15.35
CA ALA A 69 6.66 -18.80 14.27
C ALA A 69 5.99 -18.79 12.88
N ALA A 70 4.90 -19.53 12.73
CA ALA A 70 4.13 -19.56 11.49
C ALA A 70 3.48 -18.20 11.16
N GLN A 71 2.98 -17.48 12.17
CA GLN A 71 2.43 -16.13 12.00
C GLN A 71 3.50 -15.10 11.63
N ALA A 72 4.67 -15.19 12.25
CA ALA A 72 5.81 -14.33 11.92
C ALA A 72 6.29 -14.57 10.48
N GLU A 73 6.36 -15.84 10.06
CA GLU A 73 6.74 -16.18 8.69
C GLU A 73 5.67 -15.74 7.68
N ASN A 74 4.39 -15.91 7.99
CA ASN A 74 3.31 -15.37 7.15
C ASN A 74 3.42 -13.84 6.99
N ALA A 75 3.69 -13.11 8.08
CA ALA A 75 3.89 -11.65 8.01
C ALA A 75 5.09 -11.29 7.13
N ARG A 76 6.20 -12.02 7.25
CA ARG A 76 7.40 -11.85 6.43
C ARG A 76 7.11 -12.09 4.95
N LEU A 77 6.44 -13.21 4.63
CA LEU A 77 6.09 -13.55 3.25
C LEU A 77 5.13 -12.53 2.64
N ARG A 78 4.12 -12.08 3.38
CA ARG A 78 3.21 -11.00 2.94
C ARG A 78 3.97 -9.70 2.66
N ALA A 79 4.95 -9.35 3.50
CA ALA A 79 5.76 -8.15 3.28
C ALA A 79 6.64 -8.27 2.01
N GLN A 80 7.23 -9.44 1.76
CA GLN A 80 7.99 -9.71 0.53
C GLN A 80 7.10 -9.67 -0.70
N LEU A 81 5.90 -10.25 -0.63
CA LEU A 81 4.92 -10.24 -1.72
C LEU A 81 4.57 -8.81 -2.12
N ARG A 82 4.20 -7.95 -1.15
CA ARG A 82 3.88 -6.53 -1.42
C ARG A 82 5.04 -5.77 -2.09
N LYS A 83 6.27 -6.04 -1.65
CA LYS A 83 7.46 -5.43 -2.25
C LYS A 83 7.63 -5.87 -3.70
N ALA A 84 7.54 -7.17 -3.95
CA ALA A 84 7.65 -7.74 -5.29
C ALA A 84 6.54 -7.21 -6.22
N GLU A 85 5.31 -7.10 -5.74
CA GLU A 85 4.18 -6.54 -6.49
C GLU A 85 4.42 -5.06 -6.85
N THR A 86 4.97 -4.28 -5.94
CA THR A 86 5.33 -2.87 -6.19
C THR A 86 6.40 -2.76 -7.27
N GLU A 87 7.48 -3.52 -7.15
CA GLU A 87 8.56 -3.55 -8.15
C GLU A 87 8.06 -4.01 -9.53
N LEU A 88 7.18 -5.01 -9.56
CA LEU A 88 6.56 -5.49 -10.78
C LEU A 88 5.67 -4.40 -11.42
N SER A 89 4.87 -3.69 -10.63
CA SER A 89 4.03 -2.58 -11.11
C SER A 89 4.88 -1.44 -11.70
N MET A 90 5.96 -1.05 -11.02
CA MET A 90 6.89 -0.04 -11.53
C MET A 90 7.55 -0.49 -12.85
N THR A 91 7.99 -1.75 -12.92
CA THR A 91 8.60 -2.31 -14.13
C THR A 91 7.63 -2.33 -15.31
N ARG A 92 6.37 -2.72 -15.07
CA ARG A 92 5.31 -2.69 -16.10
C ARG A 92 5.06 -1.27 -16.60
N THR A 93 4.99 -0.31 -15.70
CA THR A 93 4.83 1.12 -16.06
C THR A 93 5.98 1.61 -16.94
N ALA A 94 7.21 1.23 -16.60
CA ALA A 94 8.38 1.59 -17.42
C ALA A 94 8.31 0.98 -18.82
N LEU A 95 7.89 -0.29 -18.95
CA LEU A 95 7.68 -0.95 -20.25
C LEU A 95 6.60 -0.25 -21.08
N GLU A 96 5.49 0.18 -20.47
CA GLU A 96 4.45 0.94 -21.16
C GLU A 96 4.97 2.29 -21.70
N ILE A 97 5.78 3.00 -20.91
CA ILE A 97 6.38 4.27 -21.33
C ILE A 97 7.35 4.04 -22.50
N MET A 98 8.21 3.02 -22.40
CA MET A 98 9.14 2.66 -23.48
C MET A 98 8.40 2.29 -24.77
N GLY A 99 7.33 1.51 -24.67
CA GLY A 99 6.49 1.16 -25.82
C GLY A 99 5.87 2.37 -26.49
N LYS A 100 5.32 3.32 -25.70
CA LYS A 100 4.76 4.58 -26.23
C LYS A 100 5.83 5.47 -26.89
N ALA A 101 7.02 5.55 -26.29
CA ALA A 101 8.14 6.29 -26.88
C ALA A 101 8.59 5.70 -28.21
N HIS A 102 8.68 4.37 -28.30
CA HIS A 102 9.02 3.69 -29.56
C HIS A 102 7.97 3.92 -30.64
N ALA A 103 6.68 3.80 -30.32
CA ALA A 103 5.60 4.09 -31.25
C ALA A 103 5.62 5.53 -31.76
N LEU A 104 5.93 6.50 -30.91
CA LEU A 104 6.08 7.90 -31.31
C LEU A 104 7.26 8.11 -32.27
N LEU A 105 8.40 7.44 -32.02
CA LEU A 105 9.55 7.51 -32.91
C LEU A 105 9.24 6.93 -34.29
N GLU A 106 8.48 5.82 -34.35
CA GLU A 106 8.02 5.24 -35.62
C GLU A 106 7.18 6.23 -36.42
N GLN A 107 6.20 6.88 -35.77
CA GLN A 107 5.35 7.90 -36.41
C GLN A 107 6.15 9.09 -36.96
N ILE A 108 7.15 9.56 -36.22
CA ILE A 108 8.03 10.64 -36.67
C ILE A 108 8.84 10.16 -37.88
N SER A 109 9.41 8.95 -37.84
CA SER A 109 10.18 8.39 -38.96
C SER A 109 9.34 8.25 -40.23
N GLU A 110 8.15 7.67 -40.13
CA GLU A 110 7.22 7.53 -41.26
C GLU A 110 6.86 8.90 -41.86
N SER A 111 6.59 9.91 -41.03
CA SER A 111 6.27 11.25 -41.51
C SER A 111 7.43 11.89 -42.29
N ALA A 112 8.67 11.74 -41.83
CA ALA A 112 9.87 12.27 -42.48
C ALA A 112 10.14 11.59 -43.84
N ASP A 113 9.88 10.28 -43.95
CA ASP A 113 10.00 9.53 -45.21
C ASP A 113 8.93 9.93 -46.24
N THR A 114 7.71 10.26 -45.80
CA THR A 114 6.66 10.74 -46.72
C THR A 114 6.96 12.12 -47.32
N GLU A 115 7.60 13.00 -46.57
CA GLU A 115 7.96 14.35 -47.01
C GLU A 115 9.08 14.32 -48.05
N THR A 116 10.15 13.55 -47.79
CA THR A 116 11.26 13.36 -48.74
C THR A 116 10.83 12.69 -50.05
N ARG A 117 9.81 11.82 -50.01
CA ARG A 117 9.27 11.17 -51.22
C ARG A 117 8.43 12.11 -52.09
N ARG A 118 7.78 13.12 -51.49
CA ARG A 118 7.04 14.15 -52.22
C ARG A 118 7.96 15.13 -52.95
N GLU A 119 9.04 15.56 -52.31
CA GLU A 119 10.03 16.46 -52.94
C GLU A 119 10.69 15.85 -54.17
N LYS A 120 11.03 14.55 -54.15
CA LYS A 120 11.67 13.86 -55.29
C LYS A 120 10.75 13.65 -56.51
N ARG A 121 9.45 13.92 -56.39
CA ARG A 121 8.45 13.73 -57.45
C ARG A 121 7.98 15.04 -58.09
N SER A 122 8.41 16.19 -57.55
CA SER A 122 8.15 17.52 -58.11
C SER A 122 9.33 18.02 -58.93
#